data_AF-A0A0L0CI45-F1
#
_entry.id   AF-A0A0L0CI45-F1
#
_cell.length_a   1.000
_cell.length_b   1.000
_cell.length_c   1.000
_cell.angle_alpha   90.00
_cell.angle_beta   90.00
_cell.angle_gamma   90.00
#
_symmetry.space_group_name_H-M   'P 1'
#
loop_
_entity.id
_entity.type
_entity.pdbx_description
1 polymer ?
#
loop_
_entity_poly.entity_id
_entity_poly.type
_entity_poly.pdbx_seq_one_letter_code
_entity_poly.pdbx_strand_id
1 'polypeptide(L)'
;MPFVKWNDCFGEESGQNLNVFWSNVYCYKDSGGSKPFKDLAELVLNILCVPTSNACVERVFSIMNLTKTKIRNKMQYELLEALLRLNINITNNSVCCEKFEPSPEMLKLFNSNTMYNKISEANDSEDFDTEIFEIVNIGQ
;
A
#
# COMPACT_ATOMS: atom_id res chain seq x y z
N MET A 1 28.59 26.21 -7.79
CA MET A 1 27.50 26.13 -6.80
C MET A 1 27.93 26.88 -5.55
N PRO A 2 27.10 27.77 -4.99
CA PRO A 2 27.40 28.36 -3.69
C PRO A 2 27.55 27.25 -2.63
N PHE A 3 28.59 27.35 -1.82
CA PHE A 3 28.87 26.38 -0.76
C PHE A 3 27.91 26.65 0.40
N VAL A 4 26.84 25.85 0.49
CA VAL A 4 25.88 25.92 1.61
C VAL A 4 26.37 24.99 2.72
N LYS A 5 26.59 25.54 3.91
CA LYS A 5 26.87 24.76 5.11
C LYS A 5 25.56 24.27 5.72
N TRP A 6 25.14 23.06 5.34
CA TRP A 6 23.87 22.48 5.77
C TRP A 6 23.73 22.32 7.28
N ASN A 7 24.85 22.08 8.00
CA ASN A 7 24.87 21.97 9.46
C ASN A 7 24.42 23.28 10.14
N ASP A 8 24.74 24.43 9.55
CA ASP A 8 24.34 25.74 10.08
C ASP A 8 22.84 26.02 9.79
N CYS A 9 22.26 25.37 8.79
CA CYS A 9 20.87 25.58 8.38
C CYS A 9 19.88 24.65 9.08
N PHE A 10 20.28 23.42 9.41
CA PHE A 10 19.37 22.37 9.86
C PHE A 10 19.78 21.70 11.18
N GLY A 11 20.94 22.05 11.75
CA GLY A 11 21.50 21.42 12.95
C GLY A 11 22.08 20.01 12.69
N GLU A 12 22.98 19.54 13.58
CA GLU A 12 23.65 18.23 13.42
C GLU A 12 22.70 17.03 13.37
N GLU A 13 21.54 17.11 14.04
CA GLU A 13 20.58 16.00 14.11
C GLU A 13 19.87 15.73 12.76
N SER A 14 19.76 16.74 11.90
CA SER A 14 19.05 16.61 10.61
C SER A 14 19.75 15.69 9.60
N GLY A 15 21.04 15.39 9.80
CA GLY A 15 21.81 14.51 8.92
C GLY A 15 21.56 13.02 9.13
N GLN A 16 20.89 12.61 10.21
CA GLN A 16 20.71 11.19 10.54
C GLN A 16 19.58 10.52 9.75
N ASN A 17 18.57 11.28 9.33
CA ASN A 17 17.45 10.75 8.56
C ASN A 17 17.41 11.38 7.16
N LEU A 18 17.67 10.55 6.15
CA LEU A 18 17.77 10.99 4.77
C LEU A 18 16.47 11.63 4.25
N ASN A 19 15.30 11.12 4.64
CA ASN A 19 14.01 11.68 4.25
C ASN A 19 13.79 13.06 4.87
N VAL A 20 14.13 13.23 6.15
CA VAL A 20 14.03 14.51 6.85
C VAL A 20 14.99 15.53 6.25
N PHE A 21 16.24 15.12 5.98
CA PHE A 21 17.24 15.97 5.34
C PHE A 21 16.77 16.50 3.98
N TRP A 22 16.39 15.61 3.06
CA TRP A 22 15.99 16.03 1.71
C TRP A 22 14.65 16.78 1.68
N SER A 23 13.75 16.51 2.64
CA SER A 23 12.54 17.33 2.84
C SER A 23 12.90 18.76 3.26
N ASN A 24 13.89 18.94 4.14
CA ASN A 24 14.38 20.25 4.54
C ASN A 24 15.07 20.98 3.37
N VAL A 25 15.89 20.27 2.57
CA VAL A 25 16.53 20.83 1.36
C VAL A 25 15.47 21.24 0.32
N TYR A 26 14.39 20.47 0.17
CA TYR A 26 13.27 20.83 -0.71
C TYR A 26 12.52 22.09 -0.24
N CYS A 27 12.45 22.31 1.08
CA CYS A 27 11.83 23.48 1.68
C CYS A 27 12.75 24.70 1.76
N TYR A 28 14.07 24.50 1.65
CA TYR A 28 15.07 25.55 1.74
C TYR A 28 14.85 26.67 0.72
N LYS A 29 14.93 27.90 1.21
CA LYS A 29 14.85 29.13 0.40
C LYS A 29 16.10 29.95 0.65
N ASP A 30 16.67 30.48 -0.42
CA ASP A 30 17.73 31.47 -0.34
C ASP A 30 17.18 32.81 0.18
N SER A 31 18.07 33.75 0.52
CA SER A 31 17.77 35.12 0.93
C SER A 31 16.89 35.87 -0.08
N GLY A 32 16.93 35.46 -1.37
CA GLY A 32 16.05 35.96 -2.43
C GLY A 32 14.69 35.25 -2.55
N GLY A 33 14.34 34.33 -1.66
CA GLY A 33 13.09 33.57 -1.68
C GLY A 33 13.02 32.42 -2.71
N SER A 34 14.03 32.30 -3.57
CA SER A 34 14.17 31.22 -4.56
C SER A 34 14.56 29.90 -3.91
N LYS A 35 14.13 28.78 -4.51
CA LYS A 35 14.49 27.41 -4.08
C LYS A 35 15.53 26.79 -5.02
N PRO A 36 16.83 27.07 -4.84
CA PRO A 36 17.86 26.66 -5.81
C PRO A 36 18.06 25.14 -5.90
N PHE A 37 17.68 24.38 -4.87
CA PHE A 37 17.87 22.93 -4.80
C PHE A 37 16.58 22.14 -5.00
N LYS A 38 15.49 22.79 -5.45
CA LYS A 38 14.18 22.15 -5.56
C LYS A 38 14.23 20.90 -6.45
N ASP A 39 14.75 21.03 -7.67
CA ASP A 39 14.74 19.95 -8.67
C ASP A 39 15.62 18.78 -8.23
N LEU A 40 16.75 19.07 -7.59
CA LEU A 40 17.64 18.06 -7.02
C LEU A 40 16.97 17.32 -5.86
N ALA A 41 16.36 18.06 -4.92
CA ALA A 41 15.68 17.46 -3.79
C ALA A 41 14.47 16.62 -4.23
N GLU A 42 13.72 17.08 -5.23
CA GLU A 42 12.61 16.34 -5.82
C GLU A 42 13.07 15.03 -6.46
N LEU A 43 14.16 15.06 -7.24
CA LEU A 43 14.75 13.85 -7.81
C LEU A 43 15.15 12.83 -6.73
N VAL A 44 15.84 13.29 -5.68
CA VAL A 44 16.30 12.39 -4.62
C VAL A 44 15.12 11.83 -3.82
N LEU A 45 14.12 12.66 -3.47
CA LEU A 45 12.91 12.18 -2.80
C LEU A 45 12.17 11.13 -3.63
N ASN A 46 12.08 11.32 -4.95
CA ASN A 46 11.48 10.33 -5.85
C ASN A 46 12.25 9.01 -5.85
N ILE A 47 13.59 9.05 -5.83
CA ILE A 47 14.42 7.84 -5.72
C ILE A 47 14.22 7.14 -4.37
N LEU A 48 14.09 7.91 -3.28
CA LEU A 48 13.86 7.35 -1.94
C LEU A 48 12.50 6.67 -1.78
N CYS A 49 11.52 7.04 -2.59
CA CYS A 49 10.22 6.36 -2.64
C CYS A 49 10.27 5.00 -3.35
N VAL A 50 11.34 4.70 -4.10
CA VAL A 50 11.48 3.43 -4.79
C VAL A 50 11.82 2.34 -3.76
N PRO A 51 11.05 1.24 -3.68
CA PRO A 51 11.42 0.11 -2.84
C PRO A 51 12.73 -0.50 -3.34
N THR A 52 13.78 -0.39 -2.54
CA THR A 52 15.13 -0.84 -2.90
C THR A 52 15.36 -2.34 -2.68
N SER A 53 14.42 -3.04 -2.05
CA SER A 53 14.56 -4.47 -1.73
C SER A 53 13.26 -5.26 -1.83
N ASN A 54 13.41 -6.56 -2.05
CA ASN A 54 12.30 -7.51 -2.08
C ASN A 54 11.60 -7.66 -0.72
N ALA A 55 12.19 -7.19 0.37
CA ALA A 55 11.58 -7.22 1.71
C ALA A 55 10.21 -6.50 1.74
N CYS A 56 10.00 -5.50 0.88
CA CYS A 56 8.69 -4.86 0.74
C CYS A 56 7.63 -5.83 0.20
N VAL A 57 7.99 -6.65 -0.78
CA VAL A 57 7.10 -7.66 -1.38
C VAL A 57 6.88 -8.82 -0.42
N GLU A 58 7.93 -9.30 0.24
CA GLU A 58 7.84 -10.36 1.26
C GLU A 58 6.93 -9.96 2.42
N ARG A 59 6.95 -8.69 2.83
CA ARG A 59 6.03 -8.16 3.85
C ARG A 59 4.57 -8.25 3.38
N VAL A 60 4.28 -7.93 2.13
CA VAL A 60 2.93 -8.07 1.56
C VAL A 60 2.52 -9.55 1.50
N PHE A 61 3.42 -10.45 1.10
CA PHE A 61 3.15 -11.89 1.12
C PHE A 61 2.93 -12.44 2.53
N SER A 62 3.63 -11.91 3.54
CA SER A 62 3.36 -12.25 4.94
C SER A 62 1.94 -11.86 5.35
N ILE A 63 1.51 -10.64 5.04
CA ILE A 63 0.12 -10.18 5.28
C ILE A 63 -0.89 -11.03 4.52
N MET A 64 -0.58 -11.42 3.28
CA MET A 64 -1.41 -12.31 2.47
C MET A 64 -1.54 -13.69 3.10
N ASN A 65 -0.47 -14.27 3.61
CA ASN A 65 -0.49 -15.57 4.28
C ASN A 65 -1.28 -15.54 5.59
N LEU A 66 -1.26 -14.41 6.31
CA LEU A 66 -2.12 -14.21 7.49
C LEU A 66 -3.60 -14.04 7.11
N THR A 67 -3.87 -13.48 5.93
CA THR A 67 -5.23 -13.28 5.42
C THR A 67 -5.80 -14.58 4.83
N LYS A 68 -5.05 -15.29 4.00
CA LYS A 68 -5.47 -16.55 3.38
C LYS A 68 -4.85 -17.72 4.15
N THR A 69 -5.52 -18.12 5.23
CA THR A 69 -5.07 -19.24 6.07
C THR A 69 -5.53 -20.57 5.49
N LYS A 70 -4.93 -21.68 5.96
CA LYS A 70 -5.30 -23.04 5.52
C LYS A 70 -6.79 -23.35 5.75
N ILE A 71 -7.36 -22.84 6.84
CA ILE A 71 -8.79 -23.01 7.17
C ILE A 71 -9.70 -22.04 6.41
N ARG A 72 -9.18 -20.90 5.95
CA ARG A 72 -9.89 -19.87 5.18
C ARG A 72 -9.25 -19.69 3.80
N ASN A 73 -9.13 -20.80 3.06
CA ASN A 73 -8.50 -20.81 1.74
C ASN A 73 -9.48 -20.45 0.61
N LYS A 74 -10.79 -20.74 0.78
CA LYS A 74 -11.85 -20.39 -0.17
C LYS A 74 -12.26 -18.92 -0.03
N MET A 75 -11.55 -18.06 -0.75
CA MET A 75 -11.77 -16.62 -0.78
C MET A 75 -11.61 -16.15 -2.23
N GLN A 76 -12.59 -15.41 -2.73
CA GLN A 76 -12.53 -14.79 -4.06
C GLN A 76 -11.38 -13.76 -4.11
N TYR A 77 -10.84 -13.55 -5.30
CA TYR A 77 -9.68 -12.67 -5.51
C TYR A 77 -9.98 -11.23 -5.08
N GLU A 78 -11.15 -10.71 -5.43
CA GLU A 78 -11.59 -9.34 -5.14
C GLU A 78 -11.67 -9.09 -3.63
N LEU A 79 -12.19 -10.08 -2.89
CA LEU A 79 -12.27 -10.01 -1.43
C LEU A 79 -10.86 -10.05 -0.80
N LEU A 80 -9.99 -10.91 -1.31
CA LEU A 80 -8.61 -10.98 -0.83
C LEU A 80 -7.86 -9.66 -1.08
N GLU A 81 -8.00 -9.09 -2.28
CA GLU A 81 -7.41 -7.81 -2.64
C GLU A 81 -7.91 -6.68 -1.72
N ALA A 82 -9.22 -6.60 -1.50
CA ALA A 82 -9.81 -5.59 -0.62
C ALA A 82 -9.28 -5.72 0.83
N LEU A 83 -9.20 -6.95 1.35
CA LEU A 83 -8.66 -7.21 2.70
C LEU A 83 -7.17 -6.87 2.79
N LEU A 84 -6.38 -7.17 1.76
CA LEU A 84 -4.97 -6.82 1.72
C LEU A 84 -4.78 -5.30 1.76
N ARG A 85 -5.51 -4.56 0.93
CA ARG A 85 -5.48 -3.09 0.90
C ARG A 85 -5.85 -2.50 2.26
N LEU A 86 -6.89 -3.04 2.91
CA LEU A 86 -7.31 -2.63 4.24
C LEU A 86 -6.22 -2.88 5.29
N ASN A 87 -5.69 -4.11 5.34
CA ASN A 87 -4.66 -4.50 6.32
C ASN A 87 -3.38 -3.66 6.18
N ILE A 88 -2.94 -3.41 4.94
CA ILE A 88 -1.77 -2.56 4.67
C ILE A 88 -2.04 -1.12 5.13
N ASN A 89 -3.21 -0.57 4.82
CA ASN A 89 -3.57 0.80 5.22
C ASN A 89 -3.59 0.96 6.74
N ILE A 90 -4.24 0.03 7.45
CA ILE A 90 -4.31 0.02 8.92
C ILE A 90 -2.91 -0.07 9.53
N THR A 91 -2.05 -0.96 8.99
CA THR A 91 -0.67 -1.14 9.43
C THR A 91 0.17 0.12 9.22
N ASN A 92 0.10 0.74 8.04
CA ASN A 92 0.87 1.94 7.71
C ASN A 92 0.44 3.15 8.53
N ASN A 93 -0.85 3.28 8.82
CA ASN A 93 -1.38 4.37 9.64
C ASN A 93 -1.25 4.10 11.15
N SER A 94 -0.75 2.92 11.56
CA SER A 94 -0.65 2.49 12.97
C SER A 94 -1.98 2.59 13.74
N VAL A 95 -3.10 2.46 13.04
CA VAL A 95 -4.45 2.53 13.64
C VAL A 95 -4.84 1.13 14.10
N CYS A 96 -5.31 0.99 15.34
CA CYS A 96 -5.90 -0.27 15.81
C CYS A 96 -7.34 -0.40 15.29
N CYS A 97 -7.82 -1.63 15.05
CA CYS A 97 -9.20 -1.90 14.62
C CYS A 97 -10.27 -1.26 15.51
N GLU A 98 -9.96 -1.01 16.78
CA GLU A 98 -10.84 -0.35 17.75
C GLU A 98 -11.06 1.14 17.47
N LYS A 99 -10.10 1.80 16.81
CA LYS A 99 -10.12 3.24 16.53
C LYS A 99 -10.54 3.56 15.09
N PHE A 100 -10.87 2.53 14.31
CA PHE A 100 -11.28 2.72 12.93
C PHE A 100 -12.73 3.24 12.89
N GLU A 101 -12.89 4.50 12.47
CA GLU A 101 -14.19 5.10 12.24
C GLU A 101 -14.49 5.13 10.73
N PRO A 102 -15.52 4.40 10.25
CA PRO A 102 -15.90 4.41 8.85
C PRO A 102 -16.35 5.80 8.40
N SER A 103 -15.96 6.20 7.19
CA SER A 103 -16.45 7.47 6.63
C SER A 103 -17.95 7.39 6.32
N PRO A 104 -18.66 8.54 6.29
CA PRO A 104 -20.08 8.56 5.91
C PRO A 104 -20.33 7.98 4.51
N GLU A 105 -19.33 8.06 3.61
CA GLU A 105 -19.39 7.47 2.27
C GLU A 105 -19.32 5.94 2.32
N MET A 106 -18.45 5.37 3.15
CA MET A 106 -18.37 3.92 3.36
C MET A 106 -19.70 3.36 3.91
N LEU A 107 -20.33 4.07 4.84
CA LEU A 107 -21.61 3.67 5.40
C LEU A 107 -22.75 3.70 4.37
N LYS A 108 -22.74 4.67 3.45
CA LYS A 108 -23.73 4.73 2.35
C LYS A 108 -23.61 3.54 1.40
N LEU A 109 -22.40 3.04 1.17
CA LEU A 109 -22.15 1.84 0.34
C LEU A 109 -22.62 0.56 1.03
N PHE A 110 -22.75 0.56 2.36
CA PHE A 110 -23.27 -0.55 3.16
C PHE A 110 -24.81 -0.57 3.19
N ASN A 111 -25.45 -0.45 2.03
CA ASN A 111 -26.89 -0.57 1.90
C ASN A 111 -27.27 -1.93 1.29
N SER A 112 -28.46 -2.43 1.61
CA SER A 112 -28.90 -3.77 1.18
C SER A 112 -29.00 -3.92 -0.33
N ASN A 113 -29.23 -2.84 -1.08
CA ASN A 113 -29.25 -2.86 -2.53
C ASN A 113 -27.83 -3.14 -3.05
N THR A 114 -26.83 -2.37 -2.64
CA THR A 114 -25.42 -2.59 -3.02
C THR A 114 -24.86 -3.93 -2.55
N MET A 115 -25.22 -4.39 -1.34
CA MET A 115 -24.69 -5.64 -0.76
C MET A 115 -25.40 -6.91 -1.23
N TYR A 116 -26.71 -6.84 -1.49
CA TYR A 116 -27.55 -8.01 -1.76
C TYR A 116 -28.32 -7.88 -3.07
N ASN A 117 -27.93 -6.98 -3.98
CA ASN A 117 -28.48 -6.96 -5.33
C ASN A 117 -28.47 -8.38 -5.86
N LYS A 118 -29.67 -8.96 -5.96
CA LYS A 118 -29.86 -10.34 -6.36
C LYS A 118 -29.22 -10.47 -7.73
N ILE A 119 -28.39 -11.49 -7.89
CA ILE A 119 -27.99 -12.00 -9.19
C ILE A 119 -29.29 -12.40 -9.89
N SER A 120 -29.91 -11.47 -10.60
CA SER A 120 -30.91 -11.78 -11.62
C SER A 120 -30.12 -11.98 -12.90
N GLU A 121 -29.77 -13.25 -13.12
CA GLU A 121 -29.50 -13.87 -14.42
C GLU A 121 -28.68 -13.04 -15.43
N ALA A 122 -27.38 -13.28 -15.45
CA ALA A 122 -26.61 -13.29 -16.70
C ALA A 122 -25.55 -14.39 -16.59
N ASN A 123 -25.71 -15.40 -17.45
CA ASN A 123 -24.73 -16.44 -17.72
C ASN A 123 -23.38 -15.79 -18.05
N ASP A 124 -22.30 -16.26 -17.44
CA ASP A 124 -21.03 -16.48 -18.15
C ASP A 124 -20.24 -17.53 -17.38
N SER A 125 -20.18 -18.70 -18.00
CA SER A 125 -19.23 -19.76 -17.73
C SER A 125 -17.82 -19.29 -18.11
N GLU A 126 -16.91 -19.20 -17.15
CA GLU A 126 -15.51 -19.54 -17.39
C GLU A 126 -15.02 -20.50 -16.30
N ASP A 127 -14.83 -21.71 -16.79
CA ASP A 127 -14.32 -22.95 -16.25
C ASP A 127 -12.91 -22.80 -15.62
N PHE A 128 -12.77 -23.16 -14.35
CA PHE A 128 -11.51 -23.59 -13.73
C PHE A 128 -11.80 -24.54 -12.57
N ASP A 129 -12.47 -25.66 -12.84
CA ASP A 129 -12.54 -26.78 -11.88
C ASP A 129 -12.50 -28.16 -12.55
N THR A 130 -12.33 -28.24 -13.88
CA THR A 130 -12.37 -29.53 -14.61
C THR A 130 -11.03 -30.30 -14.59
N GLU A 131 -9.89 -29.66 -14.33
CA GLU A 131 -8.57 -30.34 -14.36
C GLU A 131 -8.20 -31.14 -13.10
N ILE A 132 -8.95 -31.01 -11.98
CA ILE A 132 -8.65 -31.78 -10.74
C ILE A 132 -9.34 -33.15 -10.71
N PHE A 133 -10.43 -33.36 -11.45
CA PHE A 133 -11.19 -34.62 -11.41
C PHE A 133 -10.67 -35.71 -12.36
N GLU A 134 -9.96 -35.37 -13.44
CA GLU A 134 -9.37 -36.39 -14.33
C GLU A 134 -8.10 -37.04 -13.76
N ILE A 135 -7.33 -36.33 -12.92
CA ILE A 135 -6.11 -36.91 -12.30
C ILE A 135 -6.47 -37.97 -11.24
N VAL A 136 -7.67 -37.91 -10.64
CA VAL A 136 -8.10 -38.85 -9.59
C VAL A 136 -8.60 -40.19 -10.18
N ASN A 137 -8.99 -40.24 -11.46
CA ASN A 137 -9.60 -41.45 -12.06
C ASN A 137 -8.71 -42.19 -13.08
N ILE A 138 -7.43 -41.84 -13.21
CA ILE A 138 -6.45 -42.62 -14.00
C ILE A 138 -5.68 -43.64 -13.10
N GLY A 139 -6.02 -43.71 -11.82
CA GLY A 139 -5.34 -44.53 -10.80
C GLY A 139 -6.13 -45.74 -10.26
N GLN A 140 -7.09 -46.30 -11.01
CA GLN A 140 -7.69 -47.61 -10.69
C GLN A 140 -7.49 -48.61 -11.83
#